data_AF-A0A1X0RP12-F1
#
_entry.id   AF-A0A1X0RP12-F1
#
_cell.length_a   1.000
_cell.length_b   1.000
_cell.length_c   1.000
_cell.angle_alpha   90.00
_cell.angle_beta   90.00
_cell.angle_gamma   90.00
#
_symmetry.space_group_name_H-M   'P 1'
#
loop_
_entity.id
_entity.type
_entity.pdbx_description
1 polymer ?
#
loop_
_entity_poly.entity_id
_entity_poly.type
_entity_poly.pdbx_seq_one_letter_code
_entity_poly.pdbx_strand_id
1 'polypeptide(L)'
;MHNTARMAANIGRMSSEAREARKRMIAAEEINELSLEDMVQKLYIEEEVCYIVKPFTTEVVYDISTEQGMMTACNCMDFQRNKRACKHMYLVYRFDKSCVVYSQEIDSSLRVHTMGKTALIQNTVENDHSEVATDSSDVLQSEVPSDVGDRTDEVLTNITNICRQTLESCIHLTSENKDRLSQIYNELRQLLSANEEIQLPSNINLQTQRR
;
A
#
# COMPACT_ATOMS: atom_id res chain seq x y z
N MET A 1 -38.10 0.87 -8.49
CA MET A 1 -37.41 -0.38 -8.10
C MET A 1 -35.95 -0.27 -8.48
N HIS A 2 -35.07 -0.08 -7.49
CA HIS A 2 -33.62 -0.21 -7.64
C HIS A 2 -33.26 -1.69 -7.82
N ASN A 3 -32.63 -2.05 -8.94
CA ASN A 3 -31.51 -2.99 -9.00
C ASN A 3 -31.15 -3.31 -10.46
N THR A 4 -30.41 -2.40 -11.10
CA THR A 4 -29.69 -2.71 -12.34
C THR A 4 -28.26 -2.16 -12.30
N ALA A 5 -27.71 -2.01 -11.10
CA ALA A 5 -26.27 -1.92 -10.88
C ALA A 5 -25.72 -3.35 -10.73
N ARG A 6 -26.01 -4.20 -11.72
CA ARG A 6 -25.56 -5.58 -11.73
C ARG A 6 -24.13 -5.60 -12.26
N MET A 7 -23.19 -5.43 -11.34
CA MET A 7 -21.77 -5.80 -11.48
C MET A 7 -21.12 -5.41 -12.80
N ALA A 8 -20.62 -4.18 -12.88
CA ALA A 8 -19.41 -3.92 -13.66
C ALA A 8 -18.24 -4.65 -12.98
N ALA A 9 -18.27 -5.99 -13.00
CA ALA A 9 -17.06 -6.76 -12.79
C ALA A 9 -16.10 -6.34 -13.91
N ASN A 10 -14.82 -6.24 -13.61
CA ASN A 10 -13.78 -6.08 -14.60
C ASN A 10 -13.76 -7.34 -15.51
N ILE A 11 -14.72 -7.46 -16.43
CA ILE A 11 -14.81 -8.49 -17.48
C ILE A 11 -13.83 -8.08 -18.60
N GLY A 12 -12.58 -7.86 -18.22
CA GLY A 12 -11.45 -7.67 -19.11
C GLY A 12 -10.50 -8.84 -18.93
N ARG A 13 -9.73 -9.16 -19.97
CA ARG A 13 -8.66 -10.16 -19.86
C ARG A 13 -7.62 -9.66 -18.86
N MET A 14 -7.51 -10.33 -17.71
CA MET A 14 -6.42 -10.04 -16.76
C MET A 14 -5.08 -10.16 -17.48
N SER A 15 -4.15 -9.23 -17.19
CA SER A 15 -2.78 -9.34 -17.67
C SER A 15 -2.15 -10.62 -17.13
N SER A 16 -1.15 -11.15 -17.84
CA SER A 16 -0.41 -12.33 -17.38
C SER A 16 0.16 -12.12 -15.98
N GLU A 17 0.67 -10.92 -15.71
CA GLU A 17 1.19 -10.53 -14.41
C GLU A 17 0.12 -10.55 -13.31
N ALA A 18 -1.02 -9.91 -13.53
CA ALA A 18 -2.11 -9.91 -12.57
C ALA A 18 -2.63 -11.33 -12.32
N ARG A 19 -2.65 -12.18 -13.35
CA ARG A 19 -3.03 -13.59 -13.22
C ARG A 19 -2.03 -14.37 -12.35
N GLU A 20 -0.73 -14.18 -12.57
CA GLU A 20 0.29 -14.86 -11.76
C GLU A 20 0.32 -14.35 -10.31
N ALA A 21 0.19 -13.05 -10.10
CA ALA A 21 0.05 -12.48 -8.75
C ALA A 21 -1.16 -13.08 -8.02
N ARG A 22 -2.31 -13.16 -8.71
CA ARG A 22 -3.52 -13.78 -8.16
C ARG A 22 -3.35 -15.27 -7.85
N LYS A 23 -2.64 -16.03 -8.68
CA LYS A 23 -2.31 -17.44 -8.38
C LYS A 23 -1.50 -17.57 -7.09
N ARG A 24 -0.49 -16.72 -6.88
CA ARG A 24 0.32 -16.73 -5.66
C ARG A 24 -0.49 -16.35 -4.42
N MET A 25 -1.40 -15.38 -4.58
CA MET A 25 -2.32 -14.99 -3.51
C MET A 25 -3.26 -16.14 -3.14
N ILE A 26 -3.89 -16.80 -4.12
CA ILE A 26 -4.76 -17.97 -3.89
C ILE A 26 -3.96 -19.10 -3.21
N ALA A 27 -2.75 -19.39 -3.69
CA ALA A 27 -1.90 -20.42 -3.08
C ALA A 27 -1.46 -20.10 -1.64
N ALA A 28 -1.46 -18.81 -1.26
CA ALA A 28 -1.28 -18.39 0.13
C ALA A 28 -2.59 -18.50 0.92
N GLU A 29 -3.75 -18.19 0.31
CA GLU A 29 -5.09 -18.33 0.89
C GLU A 29 -5.49 -19.79 1.19
N GLU A 30 -4.99 -20.75 0.41
CA GLU A 30 -5.19 -22.19 0.63
C GLU A 30 -4.64 -22.70 1.97
N ILE A 31 -3.69 -21.98 2.57
CA ILE A 31 -3.19 -22.29 3.90
C ILE A 31 -4.24 -21.87 4.94
N ASN A 32 -4.67 -22.81 5.78
CA ASN A 32 -5.64 -22.52 6.84
C ASN A 32 -5.03 -21.62 7.93
N GLU A 33 -5.88 -20.95 8.72
CA GLU A 33 -5.45 -19.95 9.70
C GLU A 33 -4.60 -20.52 10.84
N LEU A 34 -4.97 -21.68 11.40
CA LEU A 34 -4.19 -22.36 12.44
C LEU A 34 -2.78 -22.67 11.95
N SER A 35 -2.71 -23.18 10.72
CA SER A 35 -1.47 -23.51 10.03
C SER A 35 -0.63 -22.25 9.74
N LEU A 36 -1.26 -21.12 9.46
CA LEU A 36 -0.57 -19.84 9.22
C LEU A 36 0.15 -19.32 10.48
N GLU A 37 -0.49 -19.41 11.64
CA GLU A 37 0.10 -18.99 12.93
C GLU A 37 1.35 -19.80 13.28
N ASP A 38 1.35 -21.09 12.96
CA ASP A 38 2.52 -21.96 13.18
C ASP A 38 3.64 -21.72 12.15
N MET A 39 3.28 -21.34 10.91
CA MET A 39 4.26 -21.12 9.84
C MET A 39 4.99 -19.80 9.96
N VAL A 40 4.32 -18.74 10.39
CA VAL A 40 4.82 -17.37 10.29
C VAL A 40 5.23 -16.86 11.66
N GLN A 41 6.50 -16.51 11.79
CA GLN A 41 7.06 -15.93 13.01
C GLN A 41 7.51 -14.49 12.74
N LYS A 42 6.98 -13.55 13.52
CA LYS A 42 7.39 -12.13 13.50
C LYS A 42 8.57 -11.92 14.45
N LEU A 43 9.61 -11.25 13.97
CA LEU A 43 10.83 -10.92 14.70
C LEU A 43 11.10 -9.42 14.63
N TYR A 44 11.77 -8.90 15.66
CA TYR A 44 12.26 -7.53 15.70
C TYR A 44 13.80 -7.58 15.73
N ILE A 45 14.44 -7.01 14.72
CA ILE A 45 15.90 -6.95 14.57
C ILE A 45 16.26 -5.48 14.41
N GLU A 46 17.04 -4.92 15.33
CA GLU A 46 17.53 -3.53 15.23
C GLU A 46 16.42 -2.49 14.93
N GLU A 47 15.28 -2.60 15.62
CA GLU A 47 14.07 -1.76 15.44
C GLU A 47 13.28 -2.01 14.14
N GLU A 48 13.77 -2.87 13.25
CA GLU A 48 13.05 -3.33 12.05
C GLU A 48 12.30 -4.63 12.29
N VAL A 49 11.23 -4.85 11.51
CA VAL A 49 10.43 -6.07 11.57
C VAL A 49 10.88 -7.02 10.47
N CYS A 50 11.14 -8.27 10.86
CA CYS A 50 11.43 -9.37 9.94
C CYS A 50 10.42 -10.48 10.16
N TYR A 51 10.13 -11.25 9.12
CA TYR A 51 9.26 -12.42 9.20
C TYR A 51 10.00 -13.66 8.74
N ILE A 52 9.80 -14.74 9.48
CA ILE A 52 10.28 -16.07 9.14
C ILE A 52 9.09 -16.93 8.75
N VAL A 53 9.12 -17.52 7.56
CA VAL A 53 8.10 -18.46 7.08
C VAL A 53 8.70 -19.87 7.06
N LYS A 54 8.17 -20.74 7.92
CA LYS A 54 8.53 -22.15 8.03
C LYS A 54 7.49 -23.01 7.31
N PRO A 55 7.83 -23.65 6.19
CA PRO A 55 6.91 -24.55 5.50
C PRO A 55 6.74 -25.89 6.24
N PHE A 56 5.57 -26.53 6.10
CA PHE A 56 5.30 -27.84 6.71
C PHE A 56 6.03 -29.00 6.04
N THR A 57 6.35 -28.87 4.75
CA THR A 57 6.81 -29.98 3.93
C THR A 57 8.29 -29.89 3.56
N THR A 58 8.95 -28.77 3.83
CA THR A 58 10.36 -28.58 3.46
C THR A 58 11.16 -28.05 4.65
N GLU A 59 12.44 -28.40 4.73
CA GLU A 59 13.33 -27.91 5.79
C GLU A 59 13.86 -26.48 5.52
N VAL A 60 13.53 -25.90 4.36
CA VAL A 60 13.96 -24.56 3.97
C VAL A 60 13.07 -23.50 4.61
N VAL A 61 13.70 -22.60 5.34
CA VAL A 61 13.05 -21.45 6.00
C VAL A 61 13.21 -20.20 5.13
N TYR A 62 12.16 -19.39 5.05
CA TYR A 62 12.18 -18.17 4.24
C TYR A 62 12.13 -16.91 5.10
N ASP A 63 13.15 -16.06 4.93
CA ASP A 63 13.23 -14.78 5.60
C ASP A 63 12.65 -13.69 4.70
N ILE A 64 11.85 -12.82 5.31
CA ILE A 64 11.25 -11.64 4.68
C ILE A 64 11.64 -10.42 5.50
N SER A 65 12.34 -9.51 4.85
CA SER A 65 12.71 -8.21 5.43
C SER A 65 11.61 -7.20 5.14
N THR A 66 11.38 -6.30 6.10
CA THR A 66 10.47 -5.16 5.92
C THR A 66 11.16 -3.85 6.25
N GLU A 67 10.83 -2.81 5.49
CA GLU A 67 11.26 -1.44 5.72
C GLU A 67 10.02 -0.56 5.78
N GLN A 68 9.85 0.21 6.86
CA GLN A 68 8.69 1.10 7.05
C GLN A 68 7.33 0.38 6.89
N GLY A 69 7.26 -0.90 7.26
CA GLY A 69 6.07 -1.74 7.12
C GLY A 69 5.84 -2.30 5.71
N MET A 70 6.70 -2.00 4.73
CA MET A 70 6.65 -2.62 3.41
C MET A 70 7.60 -3.82 3.34
N MET A 71 7.14 -4.95 2.83
CA MET A 71 8.02 -6.09 2.57
C MET A 71 8.93 -5.78 1.38
N THR A 72 10.24 -5.76 1.59
CA THR A 72 11.23 -5.33 0.57
C THR A 72 12.00 -6.49 -0.03
N ALA A 73 12.16 -7.60 0.69
CA ALA A 73 12.90 -8.75 0.23
C ALA A 73 12.32 -10.07 0.71
N CYS A 74 12.52 -11.13 -0.08
CA CYS A 74 12.34 -12.50 0.36
C CYS A 74 13.49 -13.35 -0.19
N ASN A 75 14.05 -14.23 0.63
CA ASN A 75 15.17 -15.09 0.23
C ASN A 75 14.74 -16.26 -0.71
N CYS A 76 13.45 -16.40 -1.03
CA CYS A 76 13.00 -17.49 -1.89
C CYS A 76 13.37 -17.28 -3.37
N MET A 77 13.53 -18.39 -4.10
CA MET A 77 13.91 -18.38 -5.51
C MET A 77 12.95 -17.57 -6.40
N ASP A 78 11.65 -17.61 -6.10
CA ASP A 78 10.64 -16.88 -6.87
C ASP A 78 10.86 -15.36 -6.81
N PHE A 79 11.16 -14.84 -5.62
CA PHE A 79 11.45 -13.42 -5.44
C PHE A 79 12.82 -13.07 -6.02
N GLN A 80 13.85 -13.88 -5.74
CA GLN A 80 15.21 -13.64 -6.23
C GLN A 80 15.26 -13.54 -7.75
N ARG A 81 14.51 -14.38 -8.46
CA ARG A 81 14.47 -14.39 -9.94
C ARG A 81 13.57 -13.33 -10.54
N ASN A 82 12.36 -13.17 -10.00
CA ASN A 82 11.34 -12.36 -10.67
C ASN A 82 11.21 -10.94 -10.11
N LYS A 83 11.79 -10.66 -8.94
CA LYS A 83 11.69 -9.37 -8.22
C LYS A 83 10.25 -8.87 -8.11
N ARG A 84 9.36 -9.81 -7.78
CA ARG A 84 7.90 -9.63 -7.65
C ARG A 84 7.43 -10.32 -6.37
N ALA A 85 6.29 -9.86 -5.84
CA ALA A 85 5.68 -10.46 -4.66
C ALA A 85 5.52 -11.99 -4.82
N CYS A 86 6.09 -12.73 -3.87
CA CYS A 86 6.06 -14.18 -3.84
C CYS A 86 4.94 -14.69 -2.91
N LYS A 87 4.67 -16.00 -2.92
CA LYS A 87 3.68 -16.63 -2.01
C LYS A 87 3.94 -16.28 -0.54
N HIS A 88 5.20 -16.26 -0.11
CA HIS A 88 5.56 -15.98 1.29
C HIS A 88 5.17 -14.57 1.73
N MET A 89 5.33 -13.58 0.85
CA MET A 89 4.90 -12.20 1.13
C MET A 89 3.37 -12.11 1.28
N TYR A 90 2.61 -12.83 0.46
CA TYR A 90 1.16 -12.92 0.63
C TYR A 90 0.74 -13.64 1.92
N LEU A 91 1.51 -14.66 2.36
CA LEU A 91 1.28 -15.30 3.67
C LEU A 91 1.52 -14.33 4.83
N VAL A 92 2.63 -13.58 4.81
CA VAL A 92 2.89 -12.55 5.83
C VAL A 92 1.80 -11.49 5.83
N TYR A 93 1.34 -11.02 4.68
CA TYR A 93 0.20 -10.08 4.63
C TYR A 93 -1.11 -10.67 5.17
N ARG A 94 -1.31 -11.98 5.09
CA ARG A 94 -2.44 -12.65 5.74
C ARG A 94 -2.28 -12.67 7.26
N PHE A 95 -1.07 -12.96 7.73
CA PHE A 95 -0.72 -13.05 9.15
C PHE A 95 -0.73 -11.67 9.83
N ASP A 96 -0.18 -10.65 9.17
CA ASP A 96 -0.03 -9.30 9.69
C ASP A 96 -0.48 -8.26 8.66
N LYS A 97 -1.67 -7.70 8.90
CA LYS A 97 -2.30 -6.69 8.03
C LYS A 97 -1.66 -5.31 8.13
N SER A 98 -0.76 -5.09 9.08
CA SER A 98 0.00 -3.84 9.16
C SER A 98 1.09 -3.74 8.08
N CYS A 99 1.45 -4.87 7.46
CA CYS A 99 2.44 -4.89 6.40
C CYS A 99 1.85 -4.61 5.01
N VAL A 100 2.66 -4.00 4.15
CA VAL A 100 2.35 -3.78 2.74
C VAL A 100 3.12 -4.81 1.90
N VAL A 101 2.40 -5.52 1.03
CA VAL A 101 3.01 -6.47 0.09
C VAL A 101 3.89 -5.71 -0.89
N TYR A 102 5.07 -6.25 -1.18
CA TYR A 102 5.99 -5.73 -2.19
C TYR A 102 5.26 -5.34 -3.49
N SER A 103 5.38 -4.08 -3.86
CA SER A 103 5.04 -3.57 -5.19
C SER A 103 6.33 -3.17 -5.87
N GLN A 104 6.59 -3.73 -7.06
CA GLN A 104 7.68 -3.25 -7.89
C GLN A 104 7.35 -1.82 -8.31
N GLU A 105 8.10 -0.83 -7.83
CA GLU A 105 8.03 0.52 -8.38
C GLU A 105 8.29 0.41 -9.88
N ILE A 106 7.31 0.81 -10.69
CA ILE A 106 7.48 0.93 -12.13
C ILE A 106 8.60 1.96 -12.34
N ASP A 107 9.55 1.62 -13.22
CA ASP A 107 10.82 2.29 -13.51
C ASP A 107 10.96 3.74 -13.03
N SER A 108 12.10 4.01 -12.40
CA SER A 108 12.49 5.20 -11.65
C SER A 108 12.57 6.53 -12.43
N SER A 109 11.87 6.66 -13.56
CA SER A 109 11.64 7.95 -14.23
C SER A 109 10.54 8.79 -13.56
N LEU A 110 9.75 8.20 -12.65
CA LEU A 110 8.77 8.92 -11.84
C LEU A 110 9.32 9.35 -10.46
N ARG A 111 10.66 9.45 -10.30
CA ARG A 111 11.25 10.25 -9.21
C ARG A 111 11.26 11.73 -9.58
N VAL A 112 10.08 12.26 -9.91
CA VAL A 112 9.85 13.69 -10.04
C VAL A 112 8.99 14.12 -8.86
N HIS A 113 9.69 14.59 -7.83
CA HIS A 113 9.24 15.46 -6.74
C HIS A 113 8.38 14.89 -5.61
N THR A 114 9.06 14.32 -4.61
CA THR A 114 8.66 14.53 -3.21
C THR A 114 9.87 14.90 -2.35
N MET A 115 10.33 16.15 -2.46
CA MET A 115 10.73 17.00 -1.33
C MET A 115 11.33 18.31 -1.85
N GLY A 116 10.66 19.41 -1.51
CA GLY A 116 11.28 20.73 -1.42
C GLY A 116 11.11 21.62 -2.65
N LYS A 117 10.36 22.71 -2.42
CA LYS A 117 10.39 23.98 -3.15
C LYS A 117 9.49 24.07 -4.38
N THR A 118 8.35 24.69 -4.12
CA THR A 118 7.52 25.48 -5.05
C THR A 118 8.41 26.25 -6.04
N ALA A 119 8.44 25.80 -7.29
CA ALA A 119 8.82 26.62 -8.42
C ALA A 119 7.88 26.24 -9.57
N LEU A 120 7.00 27.20 -9.87
CA LEU A 120 6.07 27.22 -10.98
C LEU A 120 6.89 27.20 -12.27
N ILE A 121 6.81 26.11 -13.04
CA ILE A 121 7.40 26.07 -14.39
C ILE A 121 6.25 26.19 -15.38
N GLN A 122 6.19 27.35 -16.03
CA GLN A 122 5.44 27.58 -17.26
C GLN A 122 6.04 26.68 -18.33
N ASN A 123 5.21 25.87 -18.99
CA ASN A 123 5.60 25.17 -20.21
C ASN A 123 5.82 26.22 -21.30
N THR A 124 7.08 26.53 -21.58
CA THR A 124 7.48 27.19 -22.82
C THR A 124 7.53 26.11 -23.88
N VAL A 125 6.66 26.23 -24.89
CA VAL A 125 6.68 25.44 -26.11
C VAL A 125 7.98 25.73 -26.85
N GLU A 126 8.93 24.81 -26.83
CA GLU A 126 10.03 24.80 -27.80
C GLU A 126 9.55 24.07 -29.05
N ASN A 127 9.23 24.90 -30.04
CA ASN A 127 8.84 24.56 -31.37
C ASN A 127 10.11 24.33 -32.20
N ASP A 128 10.60 23.10 -32.25
CA ASP A 128 11.72 22.78 -33.14
C ASP A 128 11.22 22.52 -34.56
N HIS A 129 11.36 23.57 -35.36
CA HIS A 129 11.31 23.55 -36.81
C HIS A 129 12.41 22.63 -37.36
N SER A 130 12.00 21.61 -38.12
CA SER A 130 12.88 20.92 -39.07
C SER A 130 12.37 21.15 -40.49
N GLU A 131 12.97 22.15 -41.16
CA GLU A 131 12.94 22.28 -42.62
C GLU A 131 13.92 21.26 -43.21
N VAL A 132 13.41 20.28 -43.96
CA VAL A 132 14.12 19.74 -45.12
C VAL A 132 13.09 19.43 -46.20
N ALA A 133 13.17 20.19 -47.29
CA ALA A 133 12.40 20.01 -48.50
C ALA A 133 12.96 18.84 -49.34
N THR A 134 12.06 18.00 -49.87
CA THR A 134 12.22 17.34 -51.18
C THR A 134 10.84 17.06 -51.77
N ASP A 135 10.66 17.55 -53.01
CA ASP A 135 9.53 17.36 -53.91
C ASP A 135 9.06 15.91 -54.07
N SER A 136 7.74 15.68 -54.04
CA SER A 136 7.06 14.81 -55.01
C SER A 136 5.53 14.98 -54.93
N SER A 137 4.92 15.20 -56.10
CA SER A 137 3.50 15.45 -56.34
C SER A 137 2.61 14.21 -56.21
N ASP A 138 1.32 14.51 -56.05
CA ASP A 138 0.11 13.78 -56.46
C ASP A 138 -0.74 13.00 -55.43
N VAL A 139 -1.90 13.61 -55.17
CA VAL A 139 -3.26 13.04 -55.24
C VAL A 139 -3.59 11.98 -54.19
N LEU A 140 -4.36 12.40 -53.17
CA LEU A 140 -5.78 12.03 -52.99
C LEU A 140 -6.35 12.77 -51.77
N GLN A 141 -7.39 13.59 -52.01
CA GLN A 141 -8.21 14.17 -50.95
C GLN A 141 -9.01 13.05 -50.28
N SER A 142 -8.73 12.79 -49.01
CA SER A 142 -9.63 12.06 -48.12
C SER A 142 -10.08 13.02 -47.03
N GLU A 143 -11.29 13.55 -47.16
CA GLU A 143 -11.98 14.22 -46.07
C GLU A 143 -12.27 13.18 -44.97
N VAL A 144 -11.56 13.29 -43.84
CA VAL A 144 -11.92 12.61 -42.60
C VAL A 144 -12.63 13.64 -41.72
N PRO A 145 -13.90 13.42 -41.33
CA PRO A 145 -14.56 14.29 -40.37
C PRO A 145 -13.85 14.18 -39.02
N SER A 146 -13.14 15.23 -38.62
CA SER A 146 -12.56 15.38 -37.29
C SER A 146 -13.60 15.96 -36.35
N ASP A 147 -14.44 15.12 -35.76
CA ASP A 147 -15.40 15.52 -34.71
C ASP A 147 -15.55 14.43 -33.64
N VAL A 148 -14.43 14.04 -33.01
CA VAL A 148 -14.41 13.14 -31.83
C VAL A 148 -13.39 13.64 -30.79
N GLY A 149 -13.08 14.94 -30.81
CA GLY A 149 -12.06 15.54 -29.93
C GLY A 149 -12.59 16.02 -28.57
N ASP A 150 -13.87 16.38 -28.47
CA ASP A 150 -14.33 17.24 -27.36
C ASP A 150 -14.89 16.48 -26.14
N ARG A 151 -15.34 15.22 -26.33
CA ARG A 151 -16.02 14.46 -25.25
C ARG A 151 -15.08 13.73 -24.31
N THR A 152 -13.84 13.50 -24.71
CA THR A 152 -12.85 12.75 -23.91
C THR A 152 -12.28 13.62 -22.78
N ASP A 153 -12.13 14.92 -23.04
CA ASP A 153 -11.55 15.87 -22.08
C ASP A 153 -12.49 16.17 -20.90
N GLU A 154 -13.80 16.20 -21.14
CA GLU A 154 -14.80 16.37 -20.08
C GLU A 154 -14.83 15.16 -19.13
N VAL A 155 -14.74 13.94 -19.67
CA VAL A 155 -14.71 12.70 -18.87
C VAL A 155 -13.43 12.63 -18.04
N LEU A 156 -12.27 12.95 -18.63
CA LEU A 156 -11.00 12.98 -17.91
C LEU A 156 -11.00 14.04 -16.81
N THR A 157 -11.59 15.21 -17.05
CA THR A 157 -11.74 16.28 -16.06
C THR A 157 -12.62 15.84 -14.88
N ASN A 158 -13.74 15.19 -15.17
CA ASN A 158 -14.65 14.68 -14.14
C ASN A 158 -14.00 13.58 -13.29
N ILE A 159 -13.29 12.64 -13.90
CA ILE A 159 -12.54 11.60 -13.18
C ILE A 159 -11.48 12.24 -12.29
N THR A 160 -10.73 13.21 -12.82
CA THR A 160 -9.68 13.92 -12.06
C THR A 160 -10.25 14.63 -10.84
N ASN A 161 -11.41 15.27 -10.97
CA ASN A 161 -12.08 15.96 -9.87
C ASN A 161 -12.58 14.98 -8.79
N ILE A 162 -13.15 13.85 -9.18
CA ILE A 162 -13.60 12.80 -8.24
C ILE A 162 -12.40 12.23 -7.48
N CYS A 163 -11.31 11.91 -8.18
CA CYS A 163 -10.08 11.41 -7.56
C CYS A 163 -9.51 12.42 -6.55
N ARG A 164 -9.49 13.71 -6.90
CA ARG A 164 -9.03 14.79 -6.02
C ARG A 164 -9.87 14.88 -4.75
N GLN A 165 -11.20 14.95 -4.89
CA GLN A 165 -12.11 15.04 -3.74
C GLN A 165 -12.04 13.81 -2.83
N THR A 166 -11.92 12.62 -3.43
CA THR A 166 -11.76 11.37 -2.68
C THR A 166 -10.46 11.39 -1.88
N LEU A 167 -9.37 11.82 -2.49
CA LEU A 167 -8.07 11.93 -1.83
C LEU A 167 -8.10 12.95 -0.67
N GLU A 168 -8.68 14.14 -0.90
CA GLU A 168 -8.86 15.17 0.13
C GLU A 168 -9.67 14.65 1.32
N SER A 169 -10.76 13.92 1.05
CA SER A 169 -11.59 13.28 2.09
C SER A 169 -10.79 12.23 2.87
N CYS A 170 -10.01 11.38 2.20
CA CYS A 170 -9.17 10.39 2.86
C CYS A 170 -8.09 11.03 3.75
N ILE A 171 -7.46 12.12 3.30
CA ILE A 171 -6.48 12.87 4.10
C ILE A 171 -7.16 13.44 5.35
N HIS A 172 -8.33 14.07 5.19
CA HIS A 172 -9.07 14.64 6.32
C HIS A 172 -9.46 13.57 7.36
N LEU A 173 -10.01 12.44 6.92
CA LEU A 173 -10.34 11.32 7.81
C LEU A 173 -9.11 10.76 8.51
N THR A 174 -7.96 10.72 7.84
CA THR A 174 -6.71 10.25 8.43
C THR A 174 -6.22 11.22 9.52
N SER A 175 -6.29 12.54 9.28
CA SER A 175 -5.95 13.52 10.32
C SER A 175 -6.90 13.44 11.51
N GLU A 176 -8.21 13.33 11.29
CA GLU A 176 -9.20 13.22 12.36
C GLU A 176 -8.97 11.96 13.21
N ASN A 177 -8.67 10.82 12.57
CA ASN A 177 -8.35 9.59 13.28
C ASN A 177 -7.08 9.70 14.12
N LYS A 178 -6.07 10.42 13.62
CA LYS A 178 -4.82 10.66 14.36
C LYS A 178 -5.07 11.50 15.61
N ASP A 179 -5.88 12.55 15.50
CA ASP A 179 -6.24 13.41 16.63
C ASP A 179 -7.04 12.64 17.68
N ARG A 180 -8.02 11.83 17.25
CA ARG A 180 -8.80 10.95 18.14
C ARG A 180 -7.94 9.92 18.86
N LEU A 181 -6.99 9.29 18.16
CA LEU A 181 -6.05 8.35 18.79
C LEU A 181 -5.16 9.06 19.82
N SER A 182 -4.68 10.27 19.51
CA SER A 182 -3.90 11.06 20.46
C SER A 182 -4.72 11.44 21.70
N GLN A 183 -6.01 11.74 21.53
CA GLN A 183 -6.91 12.02 22.65
C GLN A 183 -7.09 10.79 23.54
N ILE A 184 -7.41 9.63 22.95
CA ILE A 184 -7.59 8.35 23.68
C ILE A 184 -6.32 8.00 24.46
N TYR A 185 -5.14 8.16 23.84
CA TYR A 185 -3.86 7.90 24.50
C TYR A 185 -3.67 8.80 25.75
N ASN A 186 -4.00 10.08 25.64
CA ASN A 186 -3.89 11.02 26.77
C ASN A 186 -4.88 10.69 27.89
N GLU A 187 -6.11 10.31 27.55
CA GLU A 187 -7.13 9.87 28.52
C GLU A 187 -6.69 8.60 29.27
N LEU A 188 -6.18 7.59 28.55
CA LEU A 188 -5.64 6.36 29.15
C LEU A 188 -4.47 6.67 30.10
N ARG A 189 -3.57 7.58 29.71
CA ARG A 189 -2.45 7.99 30.54
C ARG A 189 -2.91 8.63 31.85
N GLN A 190 -3.93 9.51 31.80
CA GLN A 190 -4.48 10.14 33.01
C GLN A 190 -5.13 9.12 33.95
N LEU A 191 -5.89 8.16 33.40
CA LEU A 191 -6.53 7.10 34.18
C LEU A 191 -5.50 6.18 34.87
N LEU A 192 -4.41 5.85 34.18
CA LEU A 192 -3.33 5.05 34.77
C LEU A 192 -2.64 5.80 35.92
N SER A 193 -2.34 7.09 35.75
CA SER A 193 -1.74 7.90 36.82
C SER A 193 -2.67 8.05 38.04
N ALA A 194 -3.98 8.20 37.83
CA ALA A 194 -4.94 8.30 38.93
C ALA A 194 -5.07 6.99 39.73
N ASN A 195 -4.87 5.83 39.11
CA ASN A 195 -4.92 4.54 39.79
C ASN A 195 -3.67 4.26 40.64
N GLU A 196 -2.51 4.80 40.28
CA GLU A 196 -1.26 4.68 41.07
C GLU A 196 -1.34 5.45 42.40
N GLU A 197 -2.08 6.56 42.46
CA GLU A 197 -2.24 7.35 43.69
C GLU A 197 -3.15 6.69 44.75
N ILE A 198 -3.95 5.68 44.36
CA ILE A 198 -4.93 5.04 45.27
C ILE A 198 -4.33 3.84 46.05
N GLN A 199 -3.10 3.38 45.74
CA GLN A 199 -2.53 2.13 46.28
C GLN A 199 -1.49 2.24 47.41
N LEU A 200 -1.65 3.13 48.40
CA LEU A 200 -0.87 3.03 49.65
C LEU A 200 -1.72 3.26 50.91
N PRO A 201 -2.29 2.20 51.53
CA PRO A 201 -2.65 2.25 52.93
C PRO A 201 -1.36 2.29 53.75
N SER A 202 -1.22 3.34 54.55
CA SER A 202 -0.12 3.50 55.50
C SER A 202 -0.05 2.28 56.42
N ASN A 203 1.08 1.58 56.39
CA ASN A 203 1.37 0.37 57.14
C ASN A 203 1.18 0.62 58.65
N ILE A 204 0.07 0.14 59.23
CA ILE A 204 -0.24 0.30 60.65
C ILE A 204 0.62 -0.71 61.43
N ASN A 205 1.59 -0.15 62.14
CA ASN A 205 2.53 -0.83 63.02
C ASN A 205 1.80 -1.53 64.18
N LEU A 206 1.63 -2.86 64.11
CA LEU A 206 1.14 -3.68 65.21
C LEU A 206 2.31 -4.01 66.16
N GLN A 207 2.51 -3.14 67.16
CA GLN A 207 3.37 -3.45 68.29
C GLN A 207 2.79 -4.63 69.09
N THR A 208 3.59 -5.69 69.18
CA THR A 208 3.37 -6.86 70.02
C THR A 208 3.60 -6.50 71.49
N GLN A 209 2.54 -6.44 72.30
CA GLN A 209 2.68 -6.50 73.75
C GLN A 209 2.55 -7.96 74.22
N ARG A 210 3.69 -8.54 74.60
CA ARG A 210 3.74 -9.67 75.52
C ARG A 210 3.65 -9.13 76.95
N ARG A 211 2.64 -9.56 77.70
CA ARG A 211 2.69 -9.71 79.15
C ARG A 211 1.87 -10.91 79.56
#